data_AF-A0A0G1TN55-F1
#
_entry.id   AF-A0A0G1TN55-F1
#
_cell.length_a   1.000
_cell.length_b   1.000
_cell.length_c   1.000
_cell.angle_alpha   90.00
_cell.angle_beta   90.00
_cell.angle_gamma   90.00
#
_symmetry.space_group_name_H-M   'P 1'
#
loop_
_entity.id
_entity.type
_entity.pdbx_description
1 polymer ?
#
loop_
_entity_poly.entity_id
_entity_poly.type
_entity_poly.pdbx_seq_one_letter_code
_entity_poly.pdbx_strand_id
1 'polypeptide(L)'
;MLTDVSSDSDCSDNCPVLSLAEFVAKNGGFAGVNGTYFCPATYPDCQSKKNTFDFPVYISRLSKWSQADKLGWSNRRAIVYTDGGGAHYLNNSSGFGGGLTAGIINYPGLVDGGNVQIDDNQSGLSDKQRAVSTKVGIGVIDTNRLLVVIAPSVNMQQFAYIFKALGATGALNLDTGGSTALYYTGRYVFGPGRALPNAIIFARK
;
A
#
# COMPACT_ATOMS: atom_id res chain seq x y z
N MET A 1 12.75 2.67 -2.65
CA MET A 1 11.49 1.90 -2.62
C MET A 1 11.34 1.23 -3.98
N LEU A 2 10.77 0.03 -4.00
CA LEU A 2 10.29 -0.67 -5.19
C LEU A 2 8.85 -1.08 -4.93
N THR A 3 8.05 -1.17 -5.98
CA THR A 3 6.71 -1.75 -5.94
C THR A 3 6.63 -2.82 -7.02
N ASP A 4 6.03 -3.96 -6.70
CA ASP A 4 5.95 -5.08 -7.63
C ASP A 4 4.63 -5.83 -7.45
N VAL A 5 4.28 -6.56 -8.49
CA VAL A 5 3.08 -7.39 -8.61
C VAL A 5 3.50 -8.82 -8.95
N SER A 6 2.66 -9.77 -8.58
CA SER A 6 2.86 -11.20 -8.87
C SER A 6 2.59 -11.55 -10.34
N SER A 7 1.85 -10.71 -11.06
CA SER A 7 1.47 -10.89 -12.47
C SER A 7 1.88 -9.70 -13.33
N ASP A 8 2.62 -9.95 -14.41
CA ASP A 8 3.13 -8.90 -15.30
C ASP A 8 2.04 -8.25 -16.16
N SER A 9 0.84 -8.85 -16.23
CA SER A 9 -0.34 -8.29 -16.88
C SER A 9 -1.49 -8.19 -15.89
N ASP A 10 -2.43 -7.29 -16.17
CA ASP A 10 -3.68 -7.19 -15.41
C ASP A 10 -4.41 -8.53 -15.47
N CYS A 11 -4.97 -8.91 -14.32
CA CYS A 11 -5.56 -10.22 -14.11
C CYS A 11 -6.96 -10.06 -13.50
N SER A 12 -7.93 -10.76 -14.10
CA SER A 12 -9.36 -10.61 -13.79
C SER A 12 -9.93 -11.69 -12.86
N ASP A 13 -9.24 -12.81 -12.69
CA ASP A 13 -9.58 -13.87 -11.72
C ASP A 13 -8.37 -14.79 -11.48
N ASN A 14 -8.35 -15.44 -10.32
CA ASN A 14 -7.33 -16.39 -9.87
C ASN A 14 -5.89 -15.88 -10.07
N CYS A 15 -5.65 -14.62 -9.70
CA CYS A 15 -4.36 -13.99 -9.93
C CYS A 15 -3.24 -14.67 -9.13
N PRO A 16 -2.04 -14.78 -9.71
CA PRO A 16 -0.87 -15.25 -8.99
C PRO A 16 -0.69 -14.49 -7.68
N VAL A 17 -0.14 -15.15 -6.67
CA VAL A 17 0.19 -14.53 -5.39
C VAL A 17 1.53 -15.06 -4.91
N LEU A 18 2.27 -14.23 -4.18
CA LEU A 18 3.54 -14.57 -3.56
C LEU A 18 3.48 -14.21 -2.07
N SER A 19 4.23 -14.91 -1.24
CA SER A 19 4.52 -14.44 0.10
C SER A 19 5.31 -13.13 0.05
N LEU A 20 5.23 -12.33 1.11
CA LEU A 20 6.01 -11.10 1.20
C LEU A 20 7.52 -11.36 1.14
N ALA A 21 7.99 -12.45 1.76
CA ALA A 21 9.40 -12.85 1.68
C ALA A 21 9.85 -13.16 0.24
N GLU A 22 9.00 -13.81 -0.57
CA GLU A 22 9.29 -14.05 -1.99
C GLU A 22 9.36 -12.74 -2.79
N PHE A 23 8.46 -11.79 -2.54
CA PHE A 23 8.55 -10.46 -3.16
C PHE A 23 9.87 -9.75 -2.83
N VAL A 24 10.26 -9.79 -1.56
CA VAL A 24 11.52 -9.21 -1.08
C VAL A 24 12.71 -9.89 -1.76
N ALA A 25 12.76 -11.22 -1.77
CA ALA A 25 13.86 -11.99 -2.37
C ALA A 25 13.97 -11.76 -3.89
N LYS A 26 12.85 -11.84 -4.62
CA LYS A 26 12.79 -11.64 -6.08
C LYS A 26 13.28 -10.26 -6.51
N ASN A 27 13.11 -9.25 -5.66
CA ASN A 27 13.48 -7.87 -5.95
C ASN A 27 14.79 -7.43 -5.28
N GLY A 28 15.59 -8.36 -4.74
CA GLY A 28 16.86 -8.03 -4.07
C GLY A 28 16.68 -7.11 -2.85
N GLY A 29 15.51 -7.19 -2.20
CA GLY A 29 15.15 -6.36 -1.06
C GLY A 29 15.75 -6.84 0.25
N PHE A 30 15.90 -5.92 1.20
CA PHE A 30 16.22 -6.23 2.60
C PHE A 30 14.99 -6.15 3.51
N ALA A 31 13.91 -5.52 3.04
CA ALA A 31 12.66 -5.39 3.77
C ALA A 31 11.46 -5.27 2.82
N GLY A 32 10.26 -5.49 3.34
CA GLY A 32 9.02 -5.27 2.59
C GLY A 32 7.79 -5.20 3.49
N VAL A 33 6.71 -4.67 2.94
CA VAL A 33 5.38 -4.62 3.56
C VAL A 33 4.32 -4.98 2.51
N ASN A 34 3.19 -5.52 2.94
CA ASN A 34 2.07 -5.79 2.06
C ASN A 34 1.56 -4.53 1.34
N GLY A 35 0.89 -4.70 0.19
CA GLY A 35 0.49 -3.59 -0.66
C GLY A 35 -0.99 -3.20 -0.58
N THR A 36 -1.64 -3.17 -1.74
CA THR A 36 -3.00 -2.65 -1.92
C THR A 36 -4.07 -3.62 -1.45
N TYR A 37 -5.29 -3.10 -1.22
CA TYR A 37 -6.44 -4.00 -1.06
C TYR A 37 -6.61 -4.87 -2.28
N PHE A 38 -6.94 -6.11 -2.02
CA PHE A 38 -7.25 -7.09 -3.04
C PHE A 38 -8.38 -8.00 -2.57
N CYS A 39 -8.95 -8.79 -3.48
CA CYS A 39 -9.99 -9.76 -3.18
C CYS A 39 -9.36 -11.11 -2.81
N PRO A 40 -9.27 -11.50 -1.53
CA PRO A 40 -8.57 -12.73 -1.15
C PRO A 40 -9.36 -13.96 -1.60
N ALA A 41 -8.69 -14.98 -2.12
CA ALA A 41 -9.35 -16.24 -2.53
C ALA A 41 -10.15 -16.92 -1.41
N THR A 42 -9.82 -16.63 -0.14
CA THR A 42 -10.51 -17.16 1.05
C THR A 42 -11.82 -16.44 1.39
N TYR A 43 -12.12 -15.30 0.75
CA TYR A 43 -13.34 -14.56 1.04
C TYR A 43 -14.49 -15.07 0.16
N PRO A 44 -15.68 -15.34 0.73
CA PRO A 44 -16.85 -15.78 -0.05
C PRO A 44 -17.22 -14.81 -1.18
N ASP A 45 -17.13 -13.50 -0.94
CA ASP A 45 -17.47 -12.47 -1.94
C ASP A 45 -16.43 -12.31 -3.06
N CYS A 46 -15.31 -13.04 -2.97
CA CYS A 46 -14.19 -12.97 -3.92
C CYS A 46 -14.12 -14.18 -4.85
N GLN A 47 -15.06 -15.12 -4.80
CA GLN A 47 -14.94 -16.39 -5.52
C GLN A 47 -14.86 -16.26 -7.06
N SER A 48 -15.40 -15.19 -7.65
CA SER A 48 -15.33 -14.92 -9.09
C SER A 48 -14.21 -13.97 -9.52
N LYS A 49 -13.39 -13.51 -8.56
CA LYS A 49 -12.34 -12.50 -8.78
C LYS A 49 -11.18 -12.69 -7.81
N LYS A 50 -10.77 -13.94 -7.62
CA LYS A 50 -9.78 -14.37 -6.64
C LYS A 50 -8.44 -13.68 -6.89
N ASN A 51 -7.90 -13.12 -5.83
CA ASN A 51 -6.63 -12.40 -5.76
C ASN A 51 -6.51 -11.14 -6.66
N THR A 52 -7.63 -10.65 -7.19
CA THR A 52 -7.65 -9.43 -8.02
C THR A 52 -7.55 -8.17 -7.16
N PHE A 53 -7.06 -7.08 -7.73
CA PHE A 53 -7.00 -5.77 -7.09
C PHE A 53 -7.37 -4.65 -8.08
N ASP A 54 -7.98 -3.59 -7.56
CA ASP A 54 -8.43 -2.43 -8.37
C ASP A 54 -7.55 -1.18 -8.20
N PHE A 55 -6.61 -1.25 -7.27
CA PHE A 55 -5.72 -0.15 -6.93
C PHE A 55 -4.44 -0.24 -7.77
N PRO A 56 -4.13 0.79 -8.59
CA PRO A 56 -2.95 0.73 -9.43
C PRO A 56 -1.65 0.63 -8.63
N VAL A 57 -0.75 -0.19 -9.15
CA VAL A 57 0.60 -0.41 -8.61
C VAL A 57 1.57 -0.23 -9.75
N TYR A 58 2.59 0.59 -9.55
CA TYR A 58 3.66 0.71 -10.52
C TYR A 58 4.62 -0.47 -10.37
N ILE A 59 4.89 -1.17 -11.45
CA ILE A 59 5.79 -2.32 -11.48
C ILE A 59 7.20 -1.79 -11.73
N SER A 60 7.97 -1.56 -10.67
CA SER A 60 9.29 -0.91 -10.75
C SER A 60 10.23 -1.57 -11.75
N ARG A 61 10.25 -2.91 -11.80
CA ARG A 61 11.11 -3.68 -12.72
C ARG A 61 10.69 -3.61 -14.20
N LEU A 62 9.45 -3.25 -14.49
CA LEU A 62 8.91 -3.16 -15.86
C LEU A 62 8.63 -1.71 -16.30
N SER A 63 8.85 -0.75 -15.41
CA SER A 63 8.56 0.67 -15.64
C SER A 63 7.14 0.94 -16.17
N LYS A 64 6.14 0.20 -15.67
CA LYS A 64 4.75 0.31 -16.13
C LYS A 64 3.75 0.20 -14.99
N TRP A 65 2.56 0.76 -15.19
CA TRP A 65 1.43 0.59 -14.27
C TRP A 65 0.73 -0.76 -14.50
N SER A 66 0.42 -1.47 -13.42
CA SER A 66 -0.70 -2.42 -13.39
C SER A 66 -1.98 -1.67 -13.04
N GLN A 67 -3.11 -2.09 -13.62
CA GLN A 67 -4.41 -1.45 -13.51
C GLN A 67 -4.38 0.01 -13.96
N ALA A 68 -3.69 0.30 -15.06
CA ALA A 68 -3.48 1.66 -15.57
C ALA A 68 -4.81 2.37 -15.92
N ASP A 69 -5.81 1.62 -16.38
CA ASP A 69 -7.17 2.10 -16.64
C ASP A 69 -7.88 2.65 -15.39
N LYS A 70 -7.37 2.31 -14.20
CA LYS A 70 -7.96 2.67 -12.89
C LYS A 70 -7.28 3.84 -12.20
N LEU A 71 -6.28 4.47 -12.83
CA LEU A 71 -5.58 5.64 -12.29
C LEU A 71 -6.54 6.82 -11.99
N GLY A 72 -7.57 6.99 -12.82
CA GLY A 72 -8.55 8.07 -12.69
C GLY A 72 -9.82 7.72 -11.89
N TRP A 73 -9.97 6.49 -11.38
CA TRP A 73 -11.25 5.99 -10.85
C TRP A 73 -11.80 6.76 -9.63
N SER A 74 -10.96 7.45 -8.85
CA SER A 74 -11.45 8.18 -7.68
C SER A 74 -10.50 9.28 -7.24
N ASN A 75 -11.07 10.46 -6.98
CA ASN A 75 -10.36 11.60 -6.39
C ASN A 75 -10.08 11.46 -4.88
N ARG A 76 -10.45 10.32 -4.27
CA ARG A 76 -10.25 10.05 -2.83
C ARG A 76 -9.06 9.14 -2.54
N ARG A 77 -8.51 8.50 -3.57
CA ARG A 77 -7.36 7.59 -3.42
C ARG A 77 -6.09 8.41 -3.29
N ALA A 78 -5.24 8.06 -2.34
CA ALA A 78 -3.94 8.67 -2.17
C ALA A 78 -2.86 7.84 -2.87
N ILE A 79 -1.73 8.46 -3.18
CA ILE A 79 -0.55 7.80 -3.74
C ILE A 79 0.68 8.12 -2.89
N VAL A 80 1.49 7.09 -2.64
CA VAL A 80 2.90 7.25 -2.24
C VAL A 80 3.75 6.74 -3.39
N TYR A 81 4.70 7.55 -3.84
CA TYR A 81 5.58 7.21 -4.96
C TYR A 81 7.00 7.73 -4.73
N THR A 82 7.96 7.18 -5.47
CA THR A 82 9.33 7.69 -5.52
C THR A 82 9.75 7.98 -6.95
N ASP A 83 10.58 9.00 -7.15
CA ASP A 83 11.20 9.34 -8.42
C ASP A 83 12.68 9.75 -8.22
N GLY A 84 13.27 10.46 -9.18
CA GLY A 84 14.65 10.96 -9.09
C GLY A 84 14.86 12.02 -7.99
N GLY A 85 13.79 12.68 -7.54
CA GLY A 85 13.80 13.67 -6.46
C GLY A 85 13.52 13.09 -5.08
N GLY A 86 13.15 11.80 -4.98
CA GLY A 86 12.92 11.12 -3.70
C GLY A 86 11.48 10.63 -3.54
N ALA A 87 11.01 10.57 -2.29
CA ALA A 87 9.67 10.12 -1.91
C ALA A 87 8.65 11.26 -1.88
N HIS A 88 7.44 10.97 -2.34
CA HIS A 88 6.35 11.92 -2.50
C HIS A 88 5.02 11.32 -2.07
N TYR A 89 4.08 12.19 -1.71
CA TYR A 89 2.70 11.85 -1.39
C TYR A 89 1.75 12.81 -2.09
N LEU A 90 0.63 12.29 -2.59
CA LEU A 90 -0.52 13.10 -3.00
C LEU A 90 -1.79 12.49 -2.40
N ASN A 91 -2.64 13.33 -1.83
CA ASN A 91 -3.93 12.89 -1.27
C ASN A 91 -4.95 12.45 -2.33
N ASN A 92 -4.69 12.78 -3.60
CA ASN A 92 -5.53 12.50 -4.76
C ASN A 92 -4.66 11.99 -5.92
N SER A 93 -4.72 10.68 -6.16
CA SER A 93 -3.95 10.01 -7.20
C SER A 93 -4.36 10.40 -8.61
N SER A 94 -5.60 10.87 -8.84
CA SER A 94 -6.01 11.35 -10.16
C SER A 94 -5.29 12.64 -10.56
N GLY A 95 -4.72 13.37 -9.60
CA GLY A 95 -3.86 14.53 -9.86
C GLY A 95 -2.40 14.17 -10.13
N PHE A 96 -2.02 12.89 -10.03
CA PHE A 96 -0.66 12.47 -10.33
C PHE A 96 -0.39 12.57 -11.83
N GLY A 97 0.74 13.20 -12.17
CA GLY A 97 1.32 13.20 -13.51
C GLY A 97 2.84 13.21 -13.42
N GLY A 98 3.51 12.59 -14.38
CA GLY A 98 4.97 12.54 -14.45
C GLY A 98 5.54 11.13 -14.37
N GLY A 99 6.88 11.07 -14.36
CA GLY A 99 7.64 9.82 -14.23
C GLY A 99 7.83 9.42 -12.79
N LEU A 100 7.88 8.11 -12.52
CA LEU A 100 8.19 7.56 -11.22
C LEU A 100 9.04 6.28 -11.35
N THR A 101 9.59 5.84 -10.23
CA THR A 101 10.40 4.61 -10.11
C THR A 101 9.69 3.53 -9.31
N ALA A 102 8.80 3.92 -8.39
CA ALA A 102 7.93 3.04 -7.62
C ALA A 102 6.70 3.84 -7.18
N GLY A 103 5.55 3.20 -7.04
CA GLY A 103 4.30 3.88 -6.75
C GLY A 103 3.19 2.93 -6.37
N ILE A 104 2.44 3.28 -5.33
CA ILE A 104 1.30 2.53 -4.86
C ILE A 104 0.15 3.47 -4.51
N ILE A 105 -1.04 3.13 -5.00
CA ILE A 105 -2.26 3.88 -4.74
C ILE A 105 -3.10 3.10 -3.74
N ASN A 106 -3.66 3.80 -2.74
CA ASN A 106 -4.58 3.17 -1.80
C ASN A 106 -5.57 4.16 -1.17
N TYR A 107 -6.42 3.68 -0.26
CA TYR A 107 -7.41 4.45 0.48
C TYR A 107 -7.48 3.98 1.95
N PRO A 108 -7.79 4.84 2.92
CA PRO A 108 -7.74 6.30 2.85
C PRO A 108 -6.31 6.85 2.84
N GLY A 109 -6.15 8.08 2.36
CA GLY A 109 -5.06 8.95 2.80
C GLY A 109 -5.27 9.33 4.27
N LEU A 110 -4.18 9.41 5.02
CA LEU A 110 -4.18 9.58 6.48
C LEU A 110 -3.68 10.97 6.89
N VAL A 111 -2.55 11.38 6.30
CA VAL A 111 -1.88 12.66 6.59
C VAL A 111 -1.56 13.36 5.28
N ASP A 112 -1.70 14.68 5.25
CA ASP A 112 -1.32 15.55 4.13
C ASP A 112 -0.83 16.91 4.67
N GLY A 113 0.30 17.39 4.18
CA GLY A 113 0.98 18.56 4.72
C GLY A 113 1.24 18.49 6.24
N GLY A 114 1.46 17.29 6.79
CA GLY A 114 1.63 17.05 8.23
C GLY A 114 0.33 17.13 9.06
N ASN A 115 -0.82 17.25 8.40
CA ASN A 115 -2.13 17.33 9.05
C ASN A 115 -2.95 16.06 8.80
N VAL A 116 -3.67 15.62 9.83
CA VAL A 116 -4.62 14.50 9.72
C VAL A 116 -5.74 14.88 8.76
N GLN A 117 -6.01 14.05 7.76
CA GLN A 117 -7.02 14.30 6.72
C GLN A 117 -8.20 13.32 6.78
N ILE A 118 -8.23 12.46 7.79
CA ILE A 118 -9.20 11.38 7.91
C ILE A 118 -10.06 11.55 9.17
N ASP A 119 -11.36 11.36 9.01
CA ASP A 119 -12.34 11.24 10.08
C ASP A 119 -13.09 9.91 9.87
N ASP A 120 -13.18 9.08 10.90
CA ASP A 120 -13.88 7.79 10.81
C ASP A 120 -15.39 7.95 10.55
N ASN A 121 -15.96 9.14 10.80
CA ASN A 121 -17.34 9.46 10.46
C ASN A 121 -17.53 9.92 9.00
N GLN A 122 -16.45 10.05 8.22
CA GLN A 122 -16.55 10.51 6.84
C GLN A 122 -17.19 9.46 5.92
N SER A 123 -17.82 9.94 4.85
CA SER A 123 -18.30 9.05 3.79
C SER A 123 -17.14 8.36 3.04
N GLY A 124 -17.35 7.09 2.64
CA GLY A 124 -16.41 6.35 1.80
C GLY A 124 -15.54 5.31 2.50
N LEU A 125 -15.43 5.36 3.84
CA LEU A 125 -14.88 4.24 4.61
C LEU A 125 -15.91 3.10 4.68
N SER A 126 -15.43 1.86 4.62
CA SER A 126 -16.22 0.67 4.95
C SER A 126 -16.23 0.42 6.47
N ASP A 127 -17.18 -0.39 6.96
CA ASP A 127 -17.21 -0.78 8.38
C ASP A 127 -15.92 -1.47 8.82
N LYS A 128 -15.35 -2.31 7.94
CA LYS A 128 -14.06 -2.99 8.19
C LYS A 128 -12.91 -1.99 8.33
N GLN A 129 -12.93 -0.88 7.59
CA GLN A 129 -11.92 0.16 7.70
C GLN A 129 -12.07 0.95 8.99
N ARG A 130 -13.30 1.36 9.35
CA ARG A 130 -13.60 2.09 10.60
C ARG A 130 -13.30 1.28 11.87
N ALA A 131 -13.47 -0.05 11.81
CA ALA A 131 -13.31 -0.91 12.97
C ALA A 131 -11.92 -0.76 13.60
N VAL A 132 -11.87 -0.75 14.94
CA VAL A 132 -10.63 -0.82 15.70
C VAL A 132 -9.98 -2.17 15.44
N SER A 133 -8.78 -2.17 14.85
CA SER A 133 -8.06 -3.39 14.48
C SER A 133 -6.56 -3.11 14.37
N THR A 134 -5.79 -4.13 13.98
CA THR A 134 -4.44 -3.87 13.45
C THR A 134 -4.54 -3.16 12.11
N LYS A 135 -3.86 -2.01 11.99
CA LYS A 135 -3.72 -1.23 10.76
C LYS A 135 -2.26 -1.24 10.31
N VAL A 136 -2.06 -1.11 9.00
CA VAL A 136 -0.73 -1.00 8.38
C VAL A 136 -0.76 0.08 7.33
N GLY A 137 0.33 0.83 7.21
CA GLY A 137 0.40 2.00 6.35
C GLY A 137 1.83 2.36 5.97
N ILE A 138 1.94 3.23 4.98
CA ILE A 138 3.21 3.84 4.57
C ILE A 138 3.08 5.36 4.62
N GLY A 139 4.13 6.02 5.10
CA GLY A 139 4.23 7.47 5.20
C GLY A 139 5.54 8.00 4.63
N VAL A 140 5.48 9.24 4.17
CA VAL A 140 6.61 10.07 3.77
C VAL A 140 6.90 11.03 4.92
N ILE A 141 8.13 11.06 5.41
CA ILE A 141 8.60 12.10 6.33
C ILE A 141 9.17 13.25 5.51
N ASP A 142 10.11 12.93 4.63
CA ASP A 142 10.69 13.82 3.63
C ASP A 142 11.11 13.03 2.38
N THR A 143 11.74 13.70 1.42
CA THR A 143 12.16 13.10 0.15
C THR A 143 13.11 11.90 0.30
N ASN A 144 13.81 11.75 1.43
CA ASN A 144 14.77 10.67 1.66
C ASN A 144 14.27 9.63 2.67
N ARG A 145 13.18 9.89 3.38
CA ARG A 145 12.71 9.07 4.49
C ARG A 145 11.25 8.66 4.33
N LEU A 146 11.06 7.35 4.19
CA LEU A 146 9.78 6.67 4.28
C LEU A 146 9.65 5.97 5.64
N LEU A 147 8.42 5.77 6.05
CA LEU A 147 8.02 5.11 7.29
C LEU A 147 6.99 4.04 6.95
N VAL A 148 7.15 2.83 7.51
CA VAL A 148 6.09 1.81 7.55
C VAL A 148 5.65 1.65 8.99
N VAL A 149 4.35 1.72 9.24
CA VAL A 149 3.77 1.54 10.58
C VAL A 149 2.81 0.37 10.55
N ILE A 150 2.92 -0.51 11.54
CA ILE A 150 1.87 -1.44 11.94
C ILE A 150 1.44 -1.04 13.34
N ALA A 151 0.16 -0.73 13.52
CA ALA A 151 -0.41 -0.30 14.80
C ALA A 151 -1.57 -1.23 15.18
N PRO A 152 -1.49 -1.98 16.30
CA PRO A 152 -2.62 -2.74 16.82
C PRO A 152 -3.65 -1.85 17.52
N SER A 153 -4.90 -2.29 17.56
CA SER A 153 -5.97 -1.69 18.38
C SER A 153 -6.22 -0.19 18.09
N VAL A 154 -6.24 0.19 16.81
CA VAL A 154 -6.55 1.56 16.38
C VAL A 154 -7.62 1.59 15.30
N ASN A 155 -8.43 2.65 15.28
CA ASN A 155 -9.23 3.04 14.11
C ASN A 155 -8.39 3.88 13.11
N MET A 156 -8.95 4.32 11.99
CA MET A 156 -8.15 5.03 10.97
C MET A 156 -7.73 6.42 11.45
N GLN A 157 -8.58 7.11 12.22
CA GLN A 157 -8.24 8.43 12.74
C GLN A 157 -7.08 8.38 13.74
N GLN A 158 -7.13 7.45 14.70
CA GLN A 158 -6.02 7.20 15.62
C GLN A 158 -4.75 6.80 14.87
N PHE A 159 -4.87 5.98 13.82
CA PHE A 159 -3.74 5.58 13.00
C PHE A 159 -3.09 6.77 12.27
N ALA A 160 -3.89 7.71 11.77
CA ALA A 160 -3.38 8.96 11.19
C ALA A 160 -2.65 9.84 12.22
N TYR A 161 -3.16 9.93 13.46
CA TYR A 161 -2.47 10.64 14.53
C TYR A 161 -1.11 10.01 14.89
N ILE A 162 -0.97 8.68 14.79
CA ILE A 162 0.33 8.01 14.95
C ILE A 162 1.31 8.47 13.87
N PHE A 163 0.90 8.48 12.59
CA PHE A 163 1.75 8.98 11.51
C PHE A 163 2.17 10.45 11.72
N LYS A 164 1.21 11.30 12.12
CA LYS A 164 1.50 12.71 12.45
C LYS A 164 2.52 12.82 13.59
N ALA A 165 2.35 12.05 14.66
CA ALA A 165 3.27 12.06 15.80
C ALA A 165 4.67 11.56 15.44
N LEU A 166 4.78 10.65 14.46
CA LEU A 166 6.05 10.16 13.93
C LEU A 166 6.68 11.11 12.87
N GLY A 167 6.05 12.25 12.60
CA GLY A 167 6.58 13.29 11.71
C GLY A 167 6.30 13.06 10.22
N ALA A 168 5.32 12.22 9.87
CA ALA A 168 4.93 12.05 8.48
C ALA A 168 4.31 13.35 7.93
N THR A 169 4.77 13.78 6.76
CA THR A 169 4.20 14.89 5.98
C THR A 169 3.09 14.41 5.06
N GLY A 170 3.14 13.15 4.64
CA GLY A 170 2.07 12.47 3.90
C GLY A 170 1.99 10.99 4.29
N ALA A 171 0.79 10.40 4.33
CA ALA A 171 0.65 8.97 4.64
C ALA A 171 -0.64 8.38 4.08
N LEU A 172 -0.61 7.09 3.76
CA LEU A 172 -1.81 6.32 3.38
C LEU A 172 -1.85 4.96 4.07
N ASN A 173 -3.07 4.43 4.19
CA ASN A 173 -3.32 3.10 4.70
C ASN A 173 -3.09 2.02 3.62
N LEU A 174 -2.60 0.84 4.03
CA LEU A 174 -2.39 -0.35 3.20
C LEU A 174 -3.44 -1.44 3.47
N ASP A 175 -3.41 -2.57 2.75
CA ASP A 175 -4.36 -3.66 3.05
C ASP A 175 -4.16 -4.20 4.47
N THR A 176 -5.26 -4.38 5.20
CA THR A 176 -5.23 -4.70 6.63
C THR A 176 -5.75 -6.11 6.91
N GLY A 177 -5.72 -6.52 8.17
CA GLY A 177 -6.22 -7.83 8.59
C GLY A 177 -5.26 -8.95 8.17
N GLY A 178 -5.77 -10.03 7.59
CA GLY A 178 -4.95 -11.21 7.30
C GLY A 178 -3.89 -11.01 6.21
N SER A 179 -3.84 -9.84 5.56
CA SER A 179 -2.78 -9.45 4.61
C SER A 179 -1.61 -8.74 5.28
N THR A 180 -1.78 -8.26 6.51
CA THR A 180 -0.76 -7.47 7.19
C THR A 180 0.50 -8.28 7.43
N ALA A 181 1.60 -7.83 6.84
CA ALA A 181 2.91 -8.45 6.98
C ALA A 181 4.02 -7.42 6.84
N LEU A 182 5.06 -7.56 7.65
CA LEU A 182 6.29 -6.77 7.62
C LEU A 182 7.47 -7.73 7.69
N TYR A 183 8.31 -7.67 6.67
CA TYR A 183 9.53 -8.47 6.56
C TYR A 183 10.75 -7.57 6.67
N TYR A 184 11.74 -7.97 7.46
CA TYR A 184 12.98 -7.22 7.65
C TYR A 184 14.15 -8.17 7.91
N THR A 185 15.20 -8.04 7.11
CA THR A 185 16.50 -8.72 7.27
C THR A 185 16.38 -10.21 7.59
N GLY A 186 15.70 -10.96 6.73
CA GLY A 186 15.64 -12.42 6.81
C GLY A 186 14.45 -12.99 7.58
N ARG A 187 13.63 -12.15 8.24
CA ARG A 187 12.50 -12.62 9.05
C ARG A 187 11.26 -11.73 8.95
N TYR A 188 10.11 -12.32 9.27
CA TYR A 188 8.90 -11.56 9.54
C TYR A 188 9.00 -10.87 10.90
N VAL A 189 8.89 -9.54 10.90
CA VAL A 189 8.68 -8.74 12.12
C VAL A 189 7.19 -8.76 12.50
N PHE A 190 6.33 -8.84 11.49
CA PHE A 190 4.90 -9.10 11.63
C PHE A 190 4.45 -9.98 10.46
N GLY A 191 3.53 -10.92 10.68
CA GLY A 191 3.01 -11.79 9.63
C GLY A 191 3.14 -13.28 9.98
N PRO A 192 3.28 -14.18 8.98
CA PRO A 192 3.61 -13.91 7.59
C PRO A 192 2.48 -13.31 6.74
N GLY A 193 1.26 -13.26 7.28
CA GLY A 193 0.07 -12.89 6.52
C GLY A 193 -0.30 -13.95 5.48
N ARG A 194 -1.28 -13.63 4.63
CA ARG A 194 -1.62 -14.42 3.43
C ARG A 194 -0.70 -14.07 2.27
N ALA A 195 -0.69 -14.92 1.24
CA ALA A 195 -0.04 -14.61 -0.02
C ALA A 195 -0.71 -13.38 -0.69
N LEU A 196 0.10 -12.54 -1.32
CA LEU A 196 -0.24 -11.21 -1.80
C LEU A 196 -0.11 -11.12 -3.32
N PRO A 197 -0.98 -10.35 -4.01
CA PRO A 197 -0.81 -10.09 -5.43
C PRO A 197 0.17 -8.94 -5.70
N ASN A 198 0.50 -8.12 -4.69
CA ASN A 198 1.45 -7.02 -4.81
C ASN A 198 2.06 -6.64 -3.45
N ALA A 199 3.19 -5.96 -3.49
CA ALA A 199 3.93 -5.56 -2.30
C ALA A 199 4.76 -4.28 -2.51
N ILE A 200 5.16 -3.67 -1.40
CA ILE A 200 6.19 -2.62 -1.35
C ILE A 200 7.48 -3.25 -0.82
N ILE A 201 8.59 -3.03 -1.53
CA ILE A 201 9.90 -3.59 -1.23
C ILE A 201 10.91 -2.46 -0.99
N PHE A 202 11.83 -2.67 -0.06
CA PHE A 202 12.97 -1.79 0.17
C PHE A 202 14.25 -2.54 -0.18
N ALA A 203 14.95 -2.05 -1.19
CA ALA A 203 16.22 -2.57 -1.68
C ALA A 203 17.29 -1.48 -1.58
N ARG A 204 18.55 -1.89 -1.42
CA ARG A 204 19.70 -0.99 -1.56
C ARG A 204 19.93 -0.81 -3.07
N LYS A 205 20.12 0.44 -3.50
CA LYS A 205 20.64 0.72 -4.84
C LYS A 205 22.13 0.40 -4.87
#